data_AF-A0A8T4N3A6-F1
#
_entry.id   AF-A0A8T4N3A6-F1
#
_cell.length_a   1.000
_cell.length_b   1.000
_cell.length_c   1.000
_cell.angle_alpha   90.00
_cell.angle_beta   90.00
_cell.angle_gamma   90.00
#
_symmetry.space_group_name_H-M   'P 1'
#
loop_
_entity.id
_entity.type
_entity.pdbx_description
1 polymer ?
#
loop_
_entity_poly.entity_id
_entity_poly.type
_entity_poly.pdbx_seq_one_letter_code
_entity_poly.pdbx_strand_id
1 'polypeptide(L)'
;MVNNVNNVKKAKPAPKVRKIERELLGVLIFLAVLVVVFMIASSYFKSLNYFEYNGLTFAKERLENIPLFHHSYYLKAPSGRLIQYNLYLRNDPRYNNVTLEGNSNLLAPGTVAYLSVNSDGLQECKYGSLAVATISSFMSDNQMNVIAGNLDFWDAGAKRDKWITCKNQPGNIVVELLKGNETKVTIENKCYKIEVADCQILESVEKLIVQSIVDARKVPIKVNKK
;
A
#
# COMPACT_ATOMS: atom_id res chain seq x y z
N MET A 1 -74.45 -10.09 -13.62
CA MET A 1 -73.32 -10.52 -14.45
C MET A 1 -72.66 -11.69 -13.72
N VAL A 2 -72.96 -12.92 -14.15
CA VAL A 2 -72.56 -14.16 -13.46
C VAL A 2 -71.30 -14.69 -14.15
N ASN A 3 -70.16 -14.63 -13.46
CA ASN A 3 -68.90 -15.16 -13.96
C ASN A 3 -68.91 -16.69 -13.84
N ASN A 4 -69.05 -17.35 -14.98
CA ASN A 4 -69.05 -18.80 -15.12
C ASN A 4 -67.59 -19.31 -15.02
N VAL A 5 -67.20 -19.75 -13.82
CA VAL A 5 -65.89 -20.35 -13.57
C VAL A 5 -65.93 -21.80 -14.05
N ASN A 6 -65.51 -22.01 -15.30
CA ASN A 6 -65.34 -23.36 -15.87
C ASN A 6 -64.29 -24.13 -15.08
N ASN A 7 -64.76 -25.14 -14.35
CA ASN A 7 -63.96 -26.03 -13.52
C ASN A 7 -63.31 -27.10 -14.39
N VAL A 8 -62.18 -26.76 -15.03
CA VAL A 8 -61.41 -27.69 -15.86
C VAL A 8 -60.70 -28.70 -14.94
N LYS A 9 -61.23 -29.92 -14.87
CA LYS A 9 -60.57 -31.06 -14.19
C LYS A 9 -59.24 -31.36 -14.89
N LYS A 10 -58.12 -30.94 -14.29
CA LYS A 10 -56.77 -31.26 -14.78
C LYS A 10 -56.57 -32.79 -14.75
N ALA A 11 -56.39 -33.39 -15.94
CA ALA A 11 -56.08 -34.81 -16.08
C ALA A 11 -54.77 -35.14 -15.35
N LYS A 12 -54.76 -36.23 -14.56
CA LYS A 12 -53.56 -36.69 -13.86
C LYS A 12 -52.50 -37.09 -14.90
N PRO A 13 -51.27 -36.55 -14.84
CA PRO A 13 -50.23 -36.89 -15.80
C PRO A 13 -49.87 -38.38 -15.70
N ALA A 14 -49.59 -38.99 -16.85
CA ALA A 14 -49.23 -40.41 -16.97
C ALA A 14 -47.98 -40.73 -16.10
N PRO A 15 -47.87 -41.95 -15.55
CA PRO A 15 -46.81 -42.31 -14.60
C PRO A 15 -45.38 -42.12 -15.11
N LYS A 16 -45.15 -42.17 -16.43
CA LYS A 16 -43.85 -41.86 -17.06
C LYS A 16 -43.45 -40.38 -16.92
N VAL A 17 -44.40 -39.45 -16.95
CA VAL A 17 -44.14 -38.00 -16.88
C VAL A 17 -43.61 -37.61 -15.49
N ARG A 18 -44.18 -38.21 -14.43
CA ARG A 18 -43.76 -37.95 -13.04
C ARG A 18 -42.32 -38.38 -12.74
N LYS A 19 -41.80 -39.38 -13.47
CA LYS A 19 -40.42 -39.85 -13.30
C LYS A 19 -39.42 -38.82 -13.86
N ILE A 20 -39.71 -38.28 -15.04
CA ILE A 20 -38.89 -37.25 -15.70
C ILE A 20 -38.85 -35.96 -14.87
N GLU A 21 -40.00 -35.54 -14.30
CA GLU A 21 -40.06 -34.35 -13.43
C GLU A 21 -39.18 -34.50 -12.18
N ARG A 22 -39.14 -35.69 -11.57
CA ARG A 22 -38.32 -35.96 -10.38
C ARG A 22 -36.81 -35.98 -10.72
N GLU A 23 -36.45 -36.55 -11.87
CA GLU A 23 -35.07 -36.57 -12.36
C GLU A 23 -34.60 -35.14 -12.70
N LEU A 24 -35.43 -34.36 -13.41
CA LEU A 24 -35.15 -32.97 -13.73
C LEU A 24 -34.99 -32.11 -12.47
N LEU A 25 -35.89 -32.26 -11.49
CA LEU A 25 -35.79 -31.55 -10.21
C LEU A 25 -34.50 -31.93 -9.45
N GLY A 26 -34.12 -33.21 -9.45
CA GLY A 26 -32.87 -33.67 -8.85
C GLY A 26 -31.63 -33.02 -9.48
N VAL A 27 -31.58 -32.94 -10.81
CA VAL A 27 -30.52 -32.25 -11.55
C VAL A 27 -30.50 -30.76 -11.22
N LEU A 28 -31.66 -30.12 -11.13
CA LEU A 28 -31.77 -28.68 -10.83
C LEU A 28 -31.28 -28.37 -9.40
N ILE A 29 -31.63 -29.22 -8.42
CA ILE A 29 -31.12 -29.11 -7.04
C ILE A 29 -29.59 -29.29 -7.01
N PHE A 30 -29.06 -30.30 -7.70
CA PHE A 30 -27.62 -30.53 -7.76
C PHE A 30 -26.87 -29.33 -8.36
N LEU A 31 -27.39 -28.75 -9.45
CA LEU A 31 -26.83 -27.54 -10.06
C LEU A 31 -26.87 -26.35 -9.11
N ALA A 32 -27.99 -26.14 -8.41
CA ALA A 32 -28.12 -25.08 -7.43
C ALA A 32 -27.11 -25.21 -6.28
N VAL A 33 -26.90 -26.42 -5.76
CA VAL A 33 -25.88 -26.71 -4.74
C VAL A 33 -24.48 -26.40 -5.27
N LEU A 34 -24.16 -26.78 -6.51
CA LEU A 34 -22.87 -26.50 -7.13
C LEU A 34 -22.60 -24.99 -7.23
N VAL A 35 -23.60 -24.20 -7.62
CA VAL A 35 -23.51 -22.73 -7.64
C VAL A 35 -23.24 -22.16 -6.24
N VAL A 36 -23.93 -22.65 -5.22
CA VAL A 36 -23.72 -22.21 -3.83
C VAL A 36 -22.30 -22.54 -3.36
N VAL A 37 -21.81 -23.76 -3.62
CA VAL A 37 -20.43 -24.16 -3.28
C VAL A 37 -19.42 -23.27 -3.99
N PHE A 38 -19.63 -22.97 -5.27
CA PHE A 38 -18.77 -22.08 -6.04
C PHE A 38 -18.77 -20.65 -5.48
N MET A 39 -19.93 -20.13 -5.05
CA MET A 39 -20.03 -18.81 -4.41
C MET A 39 -19.27 -18.76 -3.08
N ILE A 40 -19.40 -19.78 -2.22
CA ILE A 40 -18.69 -19.87 -0.93
C ILE A 40 -17.18 -19.95 -1.18
N ALA A 41 -16.75 -20.83 -2.09
CA ALA A 41 -15.34 -20.97 -2.44
C ALA A 41 -14.77 -19.66 -2.99
N SER A 42 -15.48 -19.00 -3.93
CA SER A 42 -15.07 -17.73 -4.51
C SER A 42 -14.92 -16.62 -3.44
N SER A 43 -15.85 -16.55 -2.49
CA SER A 43 -15.77 -15.59 -1.37
C SER A 43 -14.55 -15.85 -0.48
N TYR A 44 -14.25 -17.11 -0.18
CA TYR A 44 -13.09 -17.48 0.63
C TYR A 44 -11.77 -17.14 -0.08
N PHE A 45 -11.65 -17.45 -1.37
CA PHE A 45 -10.45 -17.13 -2.16
C PHE A 45 -10.19 -15.62 -2.27
N LYS A 46 -11.25 -14.79 -2.36
CA LYS A 46 -11.08 -13.32 -2.35
C LYS A 46 -10.43 -12.85 -1.05
N SER A 47 -10.84 -13.39 0.10
CA SER A 47 -10.29 -12.98 1.40
C SER A 47 -8.81 -13.33 1.58
N LEU A 48 -8.31 -14.41 0.96
CA LEU A 48 -6.91 -14.83 1.09
C LEU A 48 -5.90 -13.85 0.45
N ASN A 49 -6.39 -13.06 -0.51
CA ASN A 49 -5.61 -12.04 -1.21
C ASN A 49 -5.50 -10.74 -0.40
N TYR A 50 -6.18 -10.60 0.73
CA TYR A 50 -6.06 -9.41 1.57
C TYR A 50 -5.51 -9.75 2.95
N PHE A 51 -4.86 -8.79 3.59
CA PHE A 51 -4.50 -8.87 4.99
C PHE A 51 -4.48 -7.48 5.62
N GLU A 52 -4.60 -7.44 6.94
CA GLU A 52 -4.49 -6.20 7.69
C GLU A 52 -3.11 -6.08 8.36
N TYR A 53 -2.58 -4.87 8.38
CA TYR A 53 -1.36 -4.51 9.10
C TYR A 53 -1.50 -3.10 9.67
N ASN A 54 -1.47 -2.97 11.00
CA ASN A 54 -1.64 -1.69 11.70
C ASN A 54 -2.87 -0.89 11.21
N GLY A 55 -3.97 -1.61 10.97
CA GLY A 55 -5.23 -1.08 10.48
C GLY A 55 -5.23 -0.65 9.01
N LEU A 56 -4.18 -0.95 8.24
CA LEU A 56 -4.13 -0.80 6.78
C LEU A 56 -4.48 -2.14 6.15
N THR A 57 -5.35 -2.14 5.14
CA THR A 57 -5.67 -3.35 4.37
C THR A 57 -4.82 -3.38 3.12
N PHE A 58 -4.01 -4.43 2.97
CA PHE A 58 -3.18 -4.67 1.80
C PHE A 58 -3.77 -5.78 0.93
N ALA A 59 -3.77 -5.58 -0.38
CA ALA A 59 -4.00 -6.61 -1.38
C ALA A 59 -2.68 -7.24 -1.81
N LYS A 60 -2.63 -8.56 -1.93
CA LYS A 60 -1.51 -9.32 -2.49
C LYS A 60 -1.72 -9.41 -3.99
N GLU A 61 -0.83 -8.77 -4.72
CA GLU A 61 -0.81 -8.76 -6.18
C GLU A 61 0.48 -9.41 -6.69
N ARG A 62 0.49 -9.74 -7.98
CA ARG A 62 1.70 -10.23 -8.65
C ARG A 62 1.82 -9.52 -9.98
N LEU A 63 2.97 -8.89 -10.19
CA LEU A 63 3.37 -8.39 -11.51
C LEU A 63 4.42 -9.34 -12.04
N GLU A 64 4.03 -10.12 -13.06
CA GLU A 64 4.80 -11.27 -13.54
C GLU A 64 5.10 -12.27 -12.41
N ASN A 65 6.34 -12.30 -11.91
CA ASN A 65 6.80 -13.14 -10.82
C ASN A 65 7.18 -12.34 -9.56
N ILE A 66 6.95 -11.03 -9.55
CA ILE A 66 7.30 -10.15 -8.43
C ILE A 66 6.05 -10.00 -7.55
N PRO A 67 6.09 -10.45 -6.28
CA PRO A 67 5.00 -10.19 -5.34
C PRO A 67 4.92 -8.69 -5.05
N LEU A 68 3.71 -8.15 -5.07
CA LEU A 68 3.43 -6.76 -4.72
C LEU A 68 2.36 -6.72 -3.62
N PHE A 69 2.49 -5.74 -2.73
CA PHE A 69 1.55 -5.48 -1.66
C PHE A 69 0.95 -4.10 -1.88
N HIS A 70 -0.30 -4.08 -2.33
CA HIS A 70 -1.01 -2.87 -2.72
C HIS A 70 -1.88 -2.35 -1.58
N HIS A 71 -1.77 -1.06 -1.29
CA HIS A 71 -2.69 -0.35 -0.42
C HIS A 71 -3.11 0.95 -1.10
N SER A 72 -4.33 1.43 -0.86
CA SER A 72 -4.74 2.76 -1.31
C SER A 72 -5.19 3.62 -0.15
N TYR A 73 -4.82 4.89 -0.18
CA TYR A 73 -5.17 5.87 0.85
C TYR A 73 -5.52 7.22 0.21
N TYR A 74 -6.23 8.05 0.96
CA TYR A 74 -6.63 9.38 0.53
C TYR A 74 -5.81 10.43 1.26
N LEU A 75 -5.34 11.42 0.51
CA LEU A 75 -4.69 12.62 1.02
C LEU A 75 -5.55 13.84 0.68
N LYS A 76 -5.66 14.78 1.62
CA LYS A 76 -6.26 16.09 1.35
C LYS A 76 -5.16 17.04 0.86
N ALA A 77 -5.20 17.38 -0.42
CA ALA A 77 -4.27 18.33 -1.01
C ALA A 77 -4.40 19.73 -0.39
N PRO A 78 -3.40 20.63 -0.54
CA PRO A 78 -3.50 22.02 -0.08
C PRO A 78 -4.71 22.77 -0.67
N SER A 79 -5.17 22.39 -1.86
CA SER A 79 -6.39 22.92 -2.49
C SER A 79 -7.70 22.47 -1.83
N GLY A 80 -7.65 21.50 -0.91
CA GLY A 80 -8.80 20.88 -0.27
C GLY A 80 -9.36 19.66 -1.01
N ARG A 81 -8.89 19.37 -2.24
CA ARG A 81 -9.29 18.18 -3.00
C ARG A 81 -8.75 16.91 -2.33
N LEU A 82 -9.59 15.87 -2.27
CA LEU A 82 -9.15 14.52 -1.90
C LEU A 82 -8.52 13.85 -3.12
N ILE A 83 -7.31 13.34 -2.95
CA ILE A 83 -6.58 12.60 -3.97
C ILE A 83 -6.33 11.19 -3.43
N GLN A 84 -6.67 10.18 -4.23
CA GLN A 84 -6.39 8.78 -3.91
C GLN A 84 -5.01 8.41 -4.44
N TYR A 85 -4.18 7.82 -3.58
CA TYR A 85 -2.87 7.31 -3.93
C TYR A 85 -2.84 5.80 -3.80
N ASN A 86 -2.11 5.17 -4.72
CA ASN A 86 -1.85 3.72 -4.70
C ASN A 86 -0.41 3.50 -4.25
N LEU A 87 -0.24 2.85 -3.11
CA LEU A 87 1.03 2.38 -2.59
C LEU A 87 1.25 0.95 -3.05
N TYR A 88 2.41 0.69 -3.66
CA TYR A 88 2.87 -0.65 -4.01
C TYR A 88 4.19 -0.92 -3.29
N LEU A 89 4.22 -1.97 -2.47
CA LEU A 89 5.42 -2.43 -1.78
C LEU A 89 5.89 -3.76 -2.39
N ARG A 90 7.19 -4.01 -2.40
CA ARG A 90 7.77 -5.30 -2.77
C ARG A 90 7.95 -6.23 -1.58
N ASN A 91 8.09 -5.68 -0.37
CA ASN A 91 8.19 -6.45 0.86
C ASN A 91 6.87 -6.48 1.62
N ASP A 92 6.56 -7.64 2.21
CA ASP A 92 5.39 -7.78 3.07
C ASP A 92 5.63 -6.99 4.37
N PRO A 93 4.81 -5.99 4.69
CA PRO A 93 5.04 -5.15 5.87
C PRO A 93 4.95 -5.93 7.18
N ARG A 94 4.31 -7.12 7.20
CA ARG A 94 4.23 -7.99 8.38
C ARG A 94 5.55 -8.68 8.73
N TYR A 95 6.43 -8.86 7.74
CA TYR A 95 7.72 -9.54 7.90
C TYR A 95 8.90 -8.57 7.83
N ASN A 96 8.64 -7.27 7.66
CA ASN A 96 9.67 -6.25 7.64
C ASN A 96 10.05 -5.82 9.07
N ASN A 97 11.16 -6.41 9.53
CA ASN A 97 11.69 -6.27 10.89
C ASN A 97 12.68 -5.11 11.07
N VAL A 98 12.83 -4.23 10.07
CA VAL A 98 13.70 -3.05 10.21
C VAL A 98 13.24 -2.22 11.40
N THR A 99 14.18 -1.93 12.30
CA THR A 99 13.93 -1.12 13.50
C THR A 99 13.63 0.32 13.10
N LEU A 100 12.60 0.91 13.71
CA LEU A 100 12.24 2.31 13.53
C LEU A 100 12.16 3.00 14.90
N GLU A 101 13.03 3.98 15.10
CA GLU A 101 13.18 4.72 16.34
C GLU A 101 12.60 6.13 16.16
N GLY A 102 11.57 6.46 16.95
CA GLY A 102 10.86 7.75 16.87
C GLY A 102 9.51 7.66 16.16
N ASN A 103 8.84 8.80 16.02
CA ASN A 103 7.52 8.89 15.39
C ASN A 103 7.63 9.62 14.04
N SER A 104 7.03 9.06 12.99
CA SER A 104 7.08 9.69 11.67
C SER A 104 6.04 10.79 11.53
N ASN A 105 6.49 11.99 11.17
CA ASN A 105 5.64 13.08 10.67
C ASN A 105 6.04 13.43 9.22
N LEU A 106 6.39 12.41 8.43
CA LEU A 106 6.96 12.60 7.09
C LEU A 106 5.95 13.21 6.11
N LEU A 107 4.67 12.89 6.28
CA LEU A 107 3.60 13.37 5.41
C LEU A 107 3.22 14.82 5.76
N ALA A 108 3.81 15.78 5.04
CA ALA A 108 3.52 17.20 5.18
C ALA A 108 3.25 17.86 3.81
N PRO A 109 2.00 17.75 3.28
CA PRO A 109 1.63 18.30 1.99
C PRO A 109 1.93 19.80 1.87
N GLY A 110 2.48 20.21 0.72
CA GLY A 110 2.83 21.61 0.43
C GLY A 110 4.14 22.10 1.05
N THR A 111 4.93 21.22 1.67
CA THR A 111 6.25 21.55 2.22
C THR A 111 7.39 21.17 1.27
N VAL A 112 8.56 21.81 1.45
CA VAL A 112 9.81 21.38 0.82
C VAL A 112 10.38 20.24 1.64
N ALA A 113 10.77 19.16 0.96
CA ALA A 113 11.41 18.03 1.58
C ALA A 113 12.68 17.67 0.81
N TYR A 114 13.71 17.26 1.54
CA TYR A 114 15.01 16.94 0.97
C TYR A 114 15.27 15.44 1.04
N LEU A 115 15.84 14.90 -0.04
CA LEU A 115 16.26 13.52 -0.12
C LEU A 115 17.75 13.49 -0.45
N SER A 116 18.56 13.02 0.49
CA SER A 116 20.01 12.99 0.34
C SER A 116 20.50 11.55 0.43
N VAL A 117 21.35 11.17 -0.52
CA VAL A 117 21.91 9.82 -0.61
C VAL A 117 23.41 9.91 -0.42
N ASN A 118 23.97 9.02 0.39
CA ASN A 118 25.42 8.88 0.50
C ASN A 118 25.98 8.30 -0.80
N SER A 119 27.10 8.83 -1.27
CA SER A 119 27.85 8.30 -2.41
C SER A 119 28.36 6.88 -2.20
N ASP A 120 28.58 6.48 -0.95
CA ASP A 120 29.40 5.31 -0.63
C ASP A 120 28.56 4.04 -0.41
N GLY A 121 28.80 3.04 -1.27
CA GLY A 121 28.32 1.66 -1.13
C GLY A 121 26.84 1.40 -1.46
N LEU A 122 25.95 2.39 -1.31
CA LEU A 122 24.52 2.21 -1.61
C LEU A 122 24.22 2.04 -3.10
N GLN A 123 25.08 2.61 -3.96
CA GLN A 123 24.96 2.54 -5.42
C GLN A 123 25.17 1.10 -5.93
N GLU A 124 25.91 0.28 -5.19
CA GLU A 124 26.25 -1.11 -5.54
C GLU A 124 25.12 -2.07 -5.21
N CYS A 125 24.15 -1.65 -4.38
CA CYS A 125 23.02 -2.47 -4.00
C CYS A 125 22.03 -2.62 -5.15
N LYS A 126 21.63 -3.86 -5.45
CA LYS A 126 20.68 -4.22 -6.53
C LYS A 126 19.40 -3.37 -6.54
N TYR A 127 18.89 -2.98 -5.36
CA TYR A 127 17.67 -2.19 -5.20
C TYR A 127 17.92 -0.73 -4.78
N GLY A 128 19.16 -0.24 -4.84
CA GLY A 128 19.52 1.12 -4.41
C GLY A 128 18.74 2.20 -5.16
N SER A 129 18.84 2.20 -6.49
CA SER A 129 18.13 3.17 -7.35
C SER A 129 16.61 3.07 -7.22
N LEU A 130 16.09 1.84 -7.08
CA LEU A 130 14.66 1.61 -6.88
C LEU A 130 14.20 2.20 -5.55
N ALA A 131 14.92 1.97 -4.45
CA ALA A 131 14.54 2.48 -3.13
C ALA A 131 14.52 4.02 -3.11
N VAL A 132 15.52 4.66 -3.71
CA VAL A 132 15.57 6.14 -3.87
C VAL A 132 14.37 6.64 -4.70
N ALA A 133 14.06 5.97 -5.81
CA ALA A 133 12.91 6.32 -6.64
C ALA A 133 11.58 6.12 -5.89
N THR A 134 11.45 5.05 -5.10
CA THR A 134 10.25 4.74 -4.31
C THR A 134 9.99 5.81 -3.25
N ILE A 135 11.00 6.19 -2.46
CA ILE A 135 10.80 7.24 -1.44
C ILE A 135 10.58 8.62 -2.07
N SER A 136 11.30 8.95 -3.14
CA SER A 136 11.11 10.21 -3.87
C SER A 136 9.69 10.31 -4.45
N SER A 137 9.21 9.25 -5.08
CA SER A 137 7.84 9.17 -5.64
C SER A 137 6.80 9.28 -4.53
N PHE A 138 6.97 8.52 -3.44
CA PHE A 138 6.07 8.61 -2.28
C PHE A 138 5.98 10.04 -1.74
N MET A 139 7.11 10.73 -1.61
CA MET A 139 7.14 12.10 -1.11
C MET A 139 6.49 13.10 -2.08
N SER A 140 6.81 12.99 -3.37
CA SER A 140 6.24 13.82 -4.44
C SER A 140 4.73 13.61 -4.59
N ASP A 141 4.29 12.36 -4.59
CA ASP A 141 2.87 11.97 -4.63
C ASP A 141 2.12 12.61 -3.47
N ASN A 142 2.73 12.62 -2.27
CA ASN A 142 2.17 13.31 -1.10
C ASN A 142 2.29 14.84 -1.12
N GLN A 143 2.41 15.43 -2.31
CA GLN A 143 2.37 16.87 -2.57
C GLN A 143 3.52 17.64 -1.90
N MET A 144 4.67 16.98 -1.70
CA MET A 144 5.89 17.65 -1.23
C MET A 144 6.77 18.03 -2.41
N ASN A 145 7.46 19.16 -2.30
CA ASN A 145 8.48 19.55 -3.27
C ASN A 145 9.80 18.88 -2.90
N VAL A 146 10.13 17.78 -3.57
CA VAL A 146 11.31 16.96 -3.27
C VAL A 146 12.55 17.54 -3.95
N ILE A 147 13.57 17.87 -3.16
CA ILE A 147 14.86 18.34 -3.64
C ILE A 147 15.92 17.28 -3.32
N ALA A 148 16.56 16.75 -4.36
CA ALA A 148 17.66 15.81 -4.21
C ALA A 148 18.96 16.50 -3.77
N GLY A 149 19.79 15.79 -3.02
CA GLY A 149 21.09 16.23 -2.54
C GLY A 149 22.05 15.09 -2.25
N ASN A 150 23.23 15.47 -1.78
CA ASN A 150 24.29 14.56 -1.38
C ASN A 150 24.72 14.84 0.06
N LEU A 151 24.98 13.78 0.82
CA LEU A 151 25.39 13.86 2.22
C LEU A 151 26.85 14.27 2.39
N ASP A 152 27.71 13.92 1.44
CA ASP A 152 29.12 14.27 1.46
C ASP A 152 29.37 15.63 0.82
N PHE A 153 30.03 16.53 1.55
CA PHE A 153 30.27 17.91 1.11
C PHE A 153 31.19 17.98 -0.11
N TRP A 154 32.24 17.16 -0.15
CA TRP A 154 33.23 17.18 -1.21
C TRP A 154 32.69 16.54 -2.49
N ASP A 155 32.00 15.40 -2.36
CA ASP A 155 31.34 14.72 -3.47
C ASP A 155 30.21 15.58 -4.05
N ALA A 156 29.43 16.26 -3.19
CA ALA A 156 28.44 17.24 -3.64
C ALA A 156 29.08 18.34 -4.50
N GLY A 157 30.20 18.92 -4.04
CA GLY A 157 30.93 19.93 -4.78
C GLY A 157 31.48 19.42 -6.12
N ALA A 158 32.03 18.20 -6.13
CA ALA A 158 32.58 17.57 -7.33
C ALA A 158 31.50 17.28 -8.40
N LYS A 159 30.33 16.79 -7.97
CA LYS A 159 29.20 16.45 -8.85
C LYS A 159 28.29 17.65 -9.18
N ARG A 160 28.54 18.81 -8.55
CA ARG A 160 27.66 20.00 -8.60
C ARG A 160 26.27 19.72 -8.04
N ASP A 161 26.18 18.80 -7.09
CA ASP A 161 24.97 18.52 -6.32
C ASP A 161 24.87 19.46 -5.12
N LYS A 162 23.67 19.56 -4.54
CA LYS A 162 23.48 20.29 -3.28
C LYS A 162 23.96 19.43 -2.11
N TRP A 163 24.85 19.98 -1.30
CA TRP A 163 25.19 19.37 -0.01
C TRP A 163 24.02 19.57 0.96
N ILE A 164 23.30 18.49 1.28
CA ILE A 164 22.11 18.55 2.13
C ILE A 164 22.25 17.50 3.23
N THR A 165 22.08 17.96 4.46
CA THR A 165 22.07 17.13 5.66
C THR A 165 21.00 17.65 6.62
N CYS A 166 20.59 16.84 7.58
CA CYS A 166 19.73 17.27 8.67
C CYS A 166 20.33 18.42 9.48
N LYS A 167 21.67 18.51 9.52
CA LYS A 167 22.38 19.58 10.25
C LYS A 167 22.28 20.92 9.51
N ASN A 168 22.35 20.93 8.18
CA ASN A 168 22.36 22.16 7.39
C ASN A 168 20.98 22.59 6.87
N GLN A 169 19.95 21.74 7.03
CA GLN A 169 18.54 22.08 6.75
C GLN A 169 17.65 21.98 8.00
N PRO A 170 17.98 22.70 9.11
CA PRO A 170 17.19 22.63 10.32
C PRO A 170 15.76 23.12 10.04
N GLY A 171 14.76 22.34 10.47
CA GLY A 171 13.35 22.71 10.34
C GLY A 171 12.66 22.27 9.03
N ASN A 172 13.41 21.75 8.07
CA ASN A 172 12.86 21.08 6.88
C ASN A 172 12.79 19.56 7.09
N ILE A 173 11.96 18.90 6.28
CA ILE A 173 11.97 17.44 6.20
C ILE A 173 13.21 17.01 5.43
N VAL A 174 14.06 16.18 6.03
CA VAL A 174 15.27 15.65 5.40
C VAL A 174 15.29 14.15 5.59
N VAL A 175 15.37 13.42 4.48
CA VAL A 175 15.60 11.98 4.45
C VAL A 175 17.03 11.73 4.02
N GLU A 176 17.85 11.20 4.92
CA GLU A 176 19.24 10.82 4.68
C GLU A 176 19.32 9.30 4.49
N LEU A 177 19.79 8.84 3.34
CA LEU A 177 20.10 7.44 3.08
C LEU A 177 21.61 7.25 3.19
N LEU A 178 22.06 6.51 4.18
CA LEU A 178 23.49 6.27 4.41
C LEU A 178 23.79 4.79 4.68
N LYS A 179 25.02 4.39 4.35
CA LYS A 179 25.56 3.09 4.76
C LYS A 179 25.75 3.08 6.27
N GLY A 180 25.32 2.01 6.93
CA GLY A 180 25.48 1.78 8.36
C GLY A 180 25.97 0.37 8.66
N ASN A 181 26.23 0.11 9.94
CA ASN A 181 26.55 -1.24 10.42
C ASN A 181 25.28 -2.07 10.68
N GLU A 182 24.14 -1.41 10.85
CA GLU A 182 22.83 -2.02 11.08
C GLU A 182 21.79 -1.36 10.16
N THR A 183 20.76 -2.12 9.81
CA THR A 183 19.62 -1.59 9.05
C THR A 183 18.58 -1.04 10.01
N LYS A 184 18.45 0.29 10.07
CA LYS A 184 17.49 0.97 10.95
C LYS A 184 17.07 2.33 10.42
N VAL A 185 15.94 2.81 10.92
CA VAL A 185 15.45 4.16 10.66
C VAL A 185 15.38 4.93 11.97
N THR A 186 16.14 6.01 12.09
CA THR A 186 16.11 6.89 13.26
C THR A 186 15.46 8.21 12.87
N ILE A 187 14.46 8.63 13.66
CA ILE A 187 13.66 9.82 13.40
C ILE A 187 13.86 10.83 14.54
N GLU A 188 14.46 11.96 14.21
CA GLU A 188 14.68 13.07 15.13
C GLU A 188 14.02 14.33 14.57
N ASN A 189 12.83 14.66 15.09
CA ASN A 189 12.01 15.77 14.61
C ASN A 189 11.60 15.63 13.13
N LYS A 190 12.24 16.38 12.24
CA LYS A 190 12.02 16.35 10.78
C LYS A 190 13.19 15.70 10.03
N CYS A 191 14.16 15.15 10.76
CA CYS A 191 15.28 14.40 10.22
C CYS A 191 14.96 12.90 10.26
N TYR A 192 15.09 12.24 9.12
CA TYR A 192 14.88 10.82 8.94
C TYR A 192 16.19 10.21 8.44
N LYS A 193 16.88 9.46 9.28
CA LYS A 193 18.12 8.78 8.92
C LYS A 193 17.82 7.31 8.66
N ILE A 194 18.10 6.87 7.45
CA ILE A 194 17.97 5.49 7.02
C ILE A 194 19.38 4.94 6.91
N GLU A 195 19.80 4.21 7.94
CA GLU A 195 21.04 3.45 7.96
C GLU A 195 20.80 2.08 7.33
N VAL A 196 21.63 1.71 6.37
CA VAL A 196 21.49 0.48 5.60
C VAL A 196 22.71 -0.41 5.81
N ALA A 197 22.47 -1.62 6.31
CA ALA A 197 23.41 -2.73 6.27
C ALA A 197 22.95 -3.76 5.22
N ASP A 198 23.90 -4.56 4.72
CA ASP A 198 23.64 -5.73 3.85
C ASP A 198 22.69 -5.48 2.67
N CYS A 199 22.74 -4.27 2.10
CA CYS A 199 21.87 -3.83 0.99
C CYS A 199 20.36 -3.92 1.24
N GLN A 200 19.91 -3.88 2.50
CA GLN A 200 18.49 -3.85 2.88
C GLN A 200 17.83 -2.46 2.76
N ILE A 201 18.21 -1.72 1.70
CA ILE A 201 17.76 -0.34 1.47
C ILE A 201 16.27 -0.26 1.12
N LEU A 202 15.75 -1.28 0.42
CA LEU A 202 14.35 -1.27 0.00
C LEU A 202 13.43 -1.55 1.19
N GLU A 203 13.79 -2.51 2.03
CA GLU A 203 13.09 -2.87 3.25
C GLU A 203 13.01 -1.68 4.20
N SER A 204 14.12 -0.97 4.41
CA SER A 204 14.17 0.18 5.30
C SER A 204 13.36 1.38 4.77
N VAL A 205 13.42 1.65 3.47
CA VAL A 205 12.57 2.67 2.82
C VAL A 205 11.09 2.32 2.92
N GLU A 206 10.70 1.10 2.56
CA GLU A 206 9.30 0.67 2.61
C GLU A 206 8.77 0.66 4.05
N LYS A 207 9.61 0.33 5.04
CA LYS A 207 9.26 0.42 6.47
C LYS A 207 8.91 1.86 6.86
N LEU A 208 9.74 2.82 6.48
CA LEU A 208 9.49 4.24 6.75
C LEU A 208 8.20 4.72 6.08
N ILE A 209 7.95 4.32 4.82
CA ILE A 209 6.74 4.70 4.08
C ILE A 209 5.48 4.19 4.78
N VAL A 210 5.44 2.89 5.11
CA VAL A 210 4.29 2.29 5.80
C VAL A 210 4.07 2.95 7.15
N GLN A 211 5.15 3.14 7.92
CA GLN A 211 5.05 3.77 9.24
C GLN A 211 4.53 5.21 9.14
N SER A 212 4.96 5.96 8.13
CA SER A 212 4.50 7.33 7.90
C SER A 212 2.99 7.42 7.63
N ILE A 213 2.42 6.43 6.93
CA ILE A 213 0.98 6.35 6.70
C ILE A 213 0.25 5.95 7.98
N VAL A 214 0.78 4.97 8.73
CA VAL A 214 0.21 4.54 10.02
C VAL A 214 0.16 5.70 11.02
N ASP A 215 1.24 6.47 11.12
CA ASP A 215 1.32 7.59 12.07
C ASP A 215 0.46 8.79 11.65
N ALA A 216 0.37 9.09 10.35
CA ALA A 216 -0.51 10.15 9.85
C ALA A 216 -1.99 9.91 10.19
N ARG A 217 -2.43 8.65 10.33
CA ARG A 217 -3.79 8.32 10.74
C ARG A 217 -4.09 8.60 12.22
N LYS A 218 -3.06 8.62 13.07
CA LYS A 218 -3.21 8.90 14.51
C LYS A 218 -3.36 10.39 14.78
N VAL A 219 -2.90 11.25 13.87
CA VAL A 219 -2.99 12.70 14.03
C VAL A 219 -4.41 13.15 13.69
N PRO A 220 -5.18 13.69 14.66
CA PRO A 220 -6.52 14.19 14.37
C PRO A 220 -6.44 15.33 13.36
N ILE A 221 -7.17 15.20 12.25
CA ILE A 221 -7.29 16.26 11.26
C ILE A 221 -7.99 17.44 11.94
N LYS A 222 -7.22 18.47 12.32
CA LYS A 222 -7.79 19.73 12.81
C LYS A 222 -8.45 20.43 11.62
N VAL A 223 -9.75 20.20 11.46
CA VAL A 223 -10.57 20.94 10.49
C VAL A 223 -10.78 22.33 11.07
N ASN A 224 -9.98 23.29 10.62
CA ASN A 224 -10.30 24.70 10.83
C ASN A 224 -11.61 24.98 10.09
N LYS A 225 -12.73 25.00 10.81
CA LYS A 225 -14.00 25.54 10.32
C LYS A 225 -13.75 27.03 10.08
N LYS A 226 -13.54 27.41 8.82
CA LYS A 226 -13.69 28.78 8.37
C LYS A 226 -15.15 29.09 8.17
#